data_AF-A0A7J8TDB4-F1
#
_entry.id   AF-A0A7J8TDB4-F1
#
_cell.length_a   1.000
_cell.length_b   1.000
_cell.length_c   1.000
_cell.angle_alpha   90.00
_cell.angle_beta   90.00
_cell.angle_gamma   90.00
#
_symmetry.space_group_name_H-M   'P 1'
#
loop_
_entity.id
_entity.type
_entity.pdbx_description
1 polymer ?
#
loop_
_entity_poly.entity_id
_entity_poly.type
_entity_poly.pdbx_seq_one_letter_code
_entity_poly.pdbx_strand_id
1 'polypeptide(L)' 'KDNSGFATIGGVLRDKYSRWILGFNWFVVIFSILNAKLWGIQEGLAIALDRGFNRLIIFYYSQEVVQVPL' A
#
# COMPACT_ATOMS: atom_id res chain seq x y z
N LYS A 1 -17.29 12.21 0.74
CA LYS A 1 -17.30 11.57 -0.60
C LYS A 1 -16.98 10.11 -0.37
N ASP A 2 -17.98 9.25 -0.52
CA ASP A 2 -17.80 7.81 -0.34
C ASP A 2 -17.10 7.27 -1.58
N ASN A 3 -15.80 7.04 -1.45
CA ASN A 3 -14.97 6.41 -2.48
C ASN A 3 -14.99 4.88 -2.29
N SER A 4 -16.16 4.33 -1.98
CA SER A 4 -16.35 2.89 -1.95
C SER A 4 -16.48 2.36 -3.37
N GLY A 5 -15.92 1.19 -3.64
CA GLY A 5 -15.89 0.62 -4.98
C GLY A 5 -14.71 -0.31 -5.20
N PHE A 6 -14.39 -0.55 -6.47
CA PHE A 6 -13.25 -1.37 -6.84
C PHE A 6 -11.96 -0.55 -6.87
N ALA A 7 -10.91 -1.12 -6.31
CA ALA A 7 -9.57 -0.55 -6.35
C ALA A 7 -8.51 -1.63 -6.56
N THR A 8 -7.32 -1.18 -6.90
CA THR A 8 -6.12 -2.03 -6.87
C THR A 8 -5.24 -1.57 -5.72
N ILE A 9 -4.82 -2.52 -4.89
CA ILE A 9 -3.77 -2.31 -3.90
C ILE A 9 -2.49 -2.95 -4.41
N GLY A 10 -1.35 -2.45 -3.97
CA GLY A 10 -0.07 -3.00 -4.38
C GLY A 10 1.09 -2.31 -3.71
N GLY A 11 2.28 -2.86 -3.95
CA GLY A 11 3.49 -2.36 -3.36
C GLY A 11 4.73 -3.08 -3.89
N VAL A 12 5.88 -2.57 -3.44
CA VAL A 12 7.18 -3.10 -3.82
C VAL A 12 8.00 -3.29 -2.56
N LEU A 13 8.51 -4.51 -2.37
CA LEU A 13 9.51 -4.80 -1.36
C LEU A 13 10.91 -4.57 -1.97
N ARG A 14 11.72 -3.78 -1.27
CA ARG A 14 13.09 -3.48 -1.64
C ARG A 14 14.03 -3.79 -0.48
N ASP A 15 15.27 -4.15 -0.81
CA ASP A 15 16.31 -4.29 0.20
C ASP A 15 16.86 -2.91 0.64
N LYS A 16 17.78 -2.92 1.59
CA LYS A 16 18.43 -1.71 2.12
C LYS A 16 19.24 -0.92 1.07
N TYR A 17 19.54 -1.50 -0.08
CA TYR A 17 20.22 -0.86 -1.20
C TYR A 17 19.24 -0.43 -2.30
N SER A 18 17.93 -0.38 -1.98
CA SER A 18 16.84 -0.07 -2.91
C SER A 18 16.71 -1.05 -4.08
N ARG A 19 17.32 -2.24 -3.99
CA ARG A 19 17.16 -3.28 -5.02
C ARG A 19 15.80 -3.93 -4.87
N TRP A 20 15.13 -4.16 -5.99
CA TRP A 20 13.83 -4.80 -6.01
C TRP A 20 13.94 -6.27 -5.57
N ILE A 21 13.15 -6.66 -4.57
CA ILE A 21 13.00 -8.05 -4.13
C ILE A 21 11.74 -8.66 -4.78
N LEU A 22 10.58 -8.02 -4.59
CA LEU A 22 9.28 -8.50 -5.07
C LEU A 22 8.29 -7.35 -5.21
N GLY A 23 7.40 -7.44 -6.20
CA GLY A 23 6.24 -6.56 -6.35
C GLY A 23 4.95 -7.36 -6.16
N PHE A 24 3.91 -6.72 -5.66
CA PHE A 24 2.60 -7.35 -5.50
C PHE A 24 1.48 -6.39 -5.90
N ASN A 25 0.38 -6.95 -6.36
CA ASN A 25 -0.85 -6.22 -6.63
C ASN A 25 -2.07 -7.14 -6.46
N TRP A 26 -3.16 -6.58 -5.96
CA TRP A 26 -4.45 -7.27 -5.88
C TRP A 26 -5.59 -6.33 -6.22
N PHE A 27 -6.62 -6.90 -6.83
CA PHE A 27 -7.90 -6.24 -7.01
C PHE A 27 -8.75 -6.46 -5.77
N VAL A 28 -9.26 -5.36 -5.19
CA VAL A 28 -10.00 -5.39 -3.93
C VAL A 28 -11.23 -4.48 -4.01
N VAL A 29 -12.24 -4.82 -3.22
CA VAL A 29 -13.35 -3.92 -2.93
C VAL A 29 -12.95 -3.09 -1.71
N ILE A 30 -13.03 -1.77 -1.83
CA ILE A 30 -12.64 -0.83 -0.78
C ILE A 30 -13.84 -0.03 -0.30
N PHE A 31 -13.81 0.34 0.97
CA PHE A 31 -14.79 1.26 1.55
C PHE A 31 -14.34 2.73 1.43
N SER A 32 -13.02 2.96 1.30
CA SER A 32 -12.43 4.28 1.10
C SER A 32 -11.00 4.16 0.57
N ILE A 33 -10.44 5.26 0.06
CA ILE A 33 -9.02 5.31 -0.36
C ILE A 33 -8.09 4.99 0.81
N LEU A 34 -8.40 5.48 2.02
CA LEU A 34 -7.61 5.18 3.22
C LEU A 34 -7.63 3.67 3.52
N ASN A 35 -8.80 3.03 3.40
CA ASN A 35 -8.93 1.60 3.56
C ASN A 35 -8.04 0.85 2.56
N ALA A 36 -8.05 1.22 1.28
CA ALA A 36 -7.17 0.65 0.25
C ALA A 36 -5.68 0.73 0.64
N LYS A 37 -5.24 1.88 1.14
CA LYS A 37 -3.84 2.08 1.56
C LYS A 37 -3.46 1.19 2.75
N LEU A 38 -4.32 1.10 3.76
CA LEU A 38 -4.10 0.25 4.92
C LEU A 38 -4.05 -1.23 4.53
N TRP A 39 -4.94 -1.67 3.64
CA TRP A 39 -4.90 -3.02 3.08
C TRP A 39 -3.60 -3.30 2.32
N GLY A 40 -3.15 -2.38 1.47
CA GLY A 40 -1.86 -2.53 0.78
C GLY A 40 -0.67 -2.67 1.74
N ILE A 41 -0.67 -1.92 2.85
CA ILE A 41 0.36 -2.04 3.90
C ILE A 41 0.27 -3.38 4.62
N GLN A 42 -0.93 -3.78 5.06
CA GLN A 42 -1.15 -5.04 5.75
C GLN A 42 -0.66 -6.22 4.92
N GLU A 43 -1.03 -6.25 3.65
CA GLU A 43 -0.61 -7.33 2.77
C GLU A 43 0.90 -7.31 2.47
N GLY A 44 1.49 -6.13 2.26
CA GLY A 44 2.94 -5.99 2.11
C GLY A 44 3.70 -6.48 3.33
N LEU A 45 3.18 -6.24 4.54
CA LEU A 45 3.70 -6.77 5.79
C LEU A 45 3.57 -8.28 5.88
N ALA A 46 2.41 -8.84 5.52
CA ALA A 46 2.20 -10.29 5.50
C ALA A 46 3.20 -10.99 4.56
N ILE A 47 3.37 -10.49 3.33
CA ILE A 47 4.36 -10.97 2.36
C ILE A 47 5.79 -10.91 2.92
N ALA A 48 6.13 -9.82 3.60
CA ALA A 48 7.48 -9.61 4.12
C ALA A 48 7.77 -10.56 5.30
N LEU A 49 6.82 -10.72 6.21
CA LEU A 49 6.92 -11.62 7.36
C LEU A 49 6.98 -13.09 6.93
N ASP A 50 6.17 -13.51 5.95
CA ASP A 50 6.20 -14.85 5.37
C ASP A 50 7.57 -15.20 4.76
N ARG A 51 8.29 -14.18 4.26
CA ARG A 51 9.66 -14.32 3.75
C ARG A 51 10.75 -14.17 4.81
N GLY A 52 10.37 -14.03 6.09
CA GLY A 52 11.31 -13.91 7.21
C GLY A 52 11.92 -12.52 7.40
N PHE A 53 11.39 -11.48 6.73
CA PHE A 53 11.84 -10.11 6.95
C PHE A 53 11.16 -9.51 8.19
N ASN A 54 11.95 -9.19 9.22
CA ASN A 54 11.45 -8.69 10.51
C ASN A 54 11.87 -7.24 10.84
N ARG A 55 12.65 -6.59 9.96
CA ARG A 55 13.01 -5.17 10.04
C ARG A 55 12.63 -4.48 8.75
N LEU A 56 11.55 -3.70 8.80
CA LEU A 56 10.93 -3.08 7.63
C LEU A 56 10.78 -1.57 7.84
N ILE A 57 10.94 -0.81 6.76
CA ILE A 57 10.56 0.60 6.68
C ILE A 57 9.42 0.68 5.68
N ILE A 58 8.27 1.22 6.11
CA ILE A 58 7.07 1.31 5.29
C ILE A 58 7.01 2.71 4.70
N PHE A 59 7.02 2.79 3.38
CA PHE A 59 6.71 4.01 2.63
C PHE A 59 5.31 3.88 2.06
N TYR A 60 4.46 4.85 2.34
CA TYR A 60 3.11 4.93 1.77
C TYR A 60 2.83 6.37 1.35
N TYR A 61 2.02 6.55 0.31
CA TYR A 61 1.69 7.88 -0.17
C TYR A 61 0.45 8.43 0.55
N SER A 62 0.62 9.45 1.38
CA SER A 62 -0.47 10.20 2.00
C SER A 62 -0.74 11.47 1.20
N GLN A 63 -1.51 11.36 0.12
CA GLN A 63 -2.08 12.56 -0.51
C GLN A 63 -3.24 13.03 0.36
N GLU A 64 -3.05 14.13 1.10
CA GLU A 64 -4.17 14.97 1.53
C GLU A 64 -4.68 15.69 0.29
N VAL A 65 -5.94 15.46 -0.07
CA VAL A 65 -6.58 16.20 -1.15
C VAL A 65 -6.82 17.62 -0.62
N VAL A 66 -5.87 18.52 -0.86
CA VAL A 66 -6.10 19.95 -0.66
C VAL A 66 -7.04 20.41 -1.76
N GLN A 67 -8.28 20.72 -1.41
CA GLN A 67 -9.19 21.45 -2.29
C GLN A 67 -8.56 22.85 -2.48
N VAL A 68 -7.99 23.10 -3.66
CA VAL A 68 -7.63 24.48 -4.04
C VAL A 68 -8.94 25.17 -4.45
N PRO A 69 -9.36 26.25 -3.77
CA PRO A 69 -10.53 27.01 -4.21
C PRO A 69 -10.25 27.59 -5.60
N LEU A 70 -11.24 27.48 -6.49
CA LEU A 70 -11.27 28.20 -7.76
C LEU A 70 -11.43 29.70 -7.53
#